data_AF-A0A968A3M1-F1
#
_entry.id   AF-A0A968A3M1-F1
#
_cell.length_a   1.000
_cell.length_b   1.000
_cell.length_c   1.000
_cell.angle_alpha   90.00
_cell.angle_beta   90.00
_cell.angle_gamma   90.00
#
_symmetry.space_group_name_H-M   'P 1'
#
loop_
_entity.id
_entity.type
_entity.pdbx_description
1 polymer ?
#
loop_
_entity_poly.entity_id
_entity_poly.type
_entity_poly.pdbx_seq_one_letter_code
_entity_poly.pdbx_strand_id
1 'polypeptide(L)'
;MNQNLVPDYLLIGHVTKDNTPQGPILGGTCSYSGVTAYRLAQRVAVVTRVGPDIPSLDALAGIEIEYLIDSVSTTFENIYQGGVRHQKLLAVSEPLSLENVPFAWRNTPIVHLAPIAQEISPA
;
A
#
# COMPACT_ATOMS: atom_id res chain seq x y z
N MET A 1 -15.10 -19.57 8.37
CA MET A 1 -15.97 -18.40 8.17
C MET A 1 -15.40 -17.28 9.02
N ASN A 2 -14.50 -16.47 8.46
CA ASN A 2 -14.02 -15.29 9.18
C ASN A 2 -15.16 -14.29 9.23
N GLN A 3 -15.59 -13.97 10.45
CA GLN A 3 -16.53 -12.89 10.69
C GLN A 3 -15.90 -11.61 10.14
N ASN A 4 -16.63 -10.91 9.27
CA ASN A 4 -16.31 -9.56 8.79
C ASN A 4 -16.21 -8.63 10.00
N LEU A 5 -15.03 -8.55 10.60
CA LEU A 5 -14.72 -7.62 11.66
C LEU A 5 -14.17 -6.37 11.01
N VAL A 6 -14.86 -5.25 11.23
CA VAL A 6 -14.41 -3.93 10.82
C VAL A 6 -12.99 -3.71 11.37
N PRO A 7 -12.00 -3.30 10.53
CA PRO A 7 -10.64 -3.01 10.99
C PRO A 7 -10.64 -1.79 11.91
N ASP A 8 -9.68 -1.73 12.83
CA ASP A 8 -9.46 -0.54 13.66
C ASP A 8 -8.80 0.57 12.84
N TYR A 9 -8.00 0.19 11.83
CA TYR A 9 -7.24 1.10 11.01
C TYR A 9 -7.22 0.65 9.54
N LEU A 10 -7.83 1.47 8.68
CA LEU A 10 -7.85 1.25 7.24
C LEU A 10 -6.86 2.18 6.53
N LEU A 11 -5.94 1.59 5.79
CA LEU A 11 -4.98 2.27 4.91
C LEU A 11 -5.43 2.17 3.46
N ILE A 12 -5.41 3.28 2.73
CA ILE A 12 -5.79 3.33 1.31
C ILE A 12 -4.67 4.03 0.55
N GLY A 13 -4.02 3.32 -0.38
CA GLY A 13 -2.88 3.81 -1.15
C GLY A 13 -2.10 2.67 -1.78
N HIS A 14 -1.14 2.99 -2.64
CA HIS A 14 -0.32 1.95 -3.25
C HIS A 14 0.76 1.43 -2.30
N VAL A 15 0.86 0.11 -2.17
CA VAL A 15 2.14 -0.55 -1.92
C VAL A 15 2.99 -0.41 -3.18
N THR A 16 4.30 -0.23 -3.02
CA THR A 16 5.19 0.06 -4.15
C THR A 16 6.23 -1.02 -4.35
N LYS A 17 6.70 -1.09 -5.59
CA LYS A 17 7.95 -1.76 -5.94
C LYS A 17 9.07 -0.72 -5.88
N ASP A 18 9.92 -0.83 -4.88
CA ASP A 18 11.07 0.07 -4.76
C ASP A 18 12.31 -0.65 -5.30
N ASN A 19 12.81 -0.19 -6.43
CA ASN A 19 14.04 -0.71 -7.02
C ASN A 19 15.24 -0.27 -6.19
N THR A 20 16.03 -1.24 -5.75
CA THR A 20 17.30 -1.03 -5.03
C THR A 20 18.43 -1.78 -5.74
N PRO A 21 19.71 -1.45 -5.45
CA PRO A 21 20.85 -2.19 -6.01
C PRO A 21 20.86 -3.69 -5.65
N GLN A 22 20.18 -4.09 -4.56
CA GLN A 22 20.06 -5.48 -4.11
C GLN A 22 18.83 -6.20 -4.69
N GLY A 23 18.03 -5.50 -5.50
CA GLY A 23 16.77 -6.00 -6.06
C GLY A 23 15.56 -5.19 -5.61
N PRO A 24 14.39 -5.43 -6.21
CA PRO A 24 13.17 -4.73 -5.84
C PRO A 24 12.68 -5.18 -4.46
N ILE A 25 12.26 -4.22 -3.63
CA ILE A 25 11.69 -4.46 -2.30
C ILE A 25 10.29 -3.85 -2.20
N LEU A 26 9.48 -4.36 -1.27
CA LEU A 26 8.18 -3.79 -0.98
C LEU A 26 8.34 -2.43 -0.28
N GLY A 27 7.70 -1.41 -0.82
CA GLY A 27 7.66 -0.06 -0.28
C GLY A 27 6.23 0.47 -0.12
N GLY A 28 6.10 1.79 -0.09
CA GLY A 28 4.82 2.48 -0.01
C GLY A 28 4.35 2.71 1.43
N THR A 29 3.66 3.84 1.64
CA THR A 29 3.18 4.27 2.97
C THR A 29 2.29 3.23 3.64
N CYS A 30 1.45 2.53 2.86
CA CYS A 30 0.60 1.45 3.33
C CYS A 30 1.41 0.31 3.97
N SER A 31 2.56 -0.05 3.38
CA SER A 31 3.41 -1.12 3.92
C SER A 31 4.01 -0.72 5.27
N TYR A 32 4.65 0.44 5.34
CA TYR A 32 5.30 0.89 6.59
C TYR A 32 4.30 1.17 7.71
N SER A 33 3.23 1.90 7.41
CA SER A 33 2.21 2.25 8.42
C SER A 33 1.43 1.03 8.85
N GLY A 34 1.10 0.13 7.91
CA GLY A 34 0.34 -1.08 8.19
C GLY A 34 1.10 -2.04 9.09
N VAL A 35 2.36 -2.32 8.77
CA VAL A 35 3.22 -3.18 9.62
C VAL A 35 3.40 -2.57 11.00
N THR A 36 3.59 -1.25 11.08
CA THR A 36 3.76 -0.55 12.37
C THR A 36 2.50 -0.69 13.24
N ALA A 37 1.33 -0.35 12.70
CA ALA A 37 0.07 -0.43 13.44
C ALA A 37 -0.30 -1.87 13.82
N TYR A 38 -0.07 -2.83 12.93
CA TYR A 38 -0.30 -4.24 13.20
C TYR A 38 0.58 -4.74 14.35
N ARG A 39 1.86 -4.38 14.37
CA ARG A 39 2.78 -4.72 15.48
C ARG A 39 2.44 -4.02 16.79
N LEU A 40 1.68 -2.93 16.75
CA LEU A 40 1.07 -2.27 17.90
C LEU A 40 -0.31 -2.87 18.27
N ALA A 41 -0.58 -4.10 17.82
CA ALA A 41 -1.77 -4.87 18.10
C ALA A 41 -3.09 -4.25 17.60
N GLN A 42 -3.03 -3.39 16.58
CA GLN A 42 -4.23 -2.93 15.87
C GLN A 42 -4.67 -3.95 14.83
N ARG A 43 -5.98 -4.06 14.58
CA ARG A 43 -6.50 -4.76 13.41
C ARG A 43 -6.42 -3.84 12.21
N VAL A 44 -5.53 -4.17 11.28
CA VAL A 44 -5.21 -3.33 10.13
C VAL A 44 -5.77 -3.96 8.86
N ALA A 45 -6.37 -3.12 8.01
CA ALA A 45 -6.68 -3.48 6.64
C ALA A 45 -6.05 -2.48 5.65
N VAL A 46 -5.69 -2.97 4.46
CA VAL A 46 -5.09 -2.18 3.38
C VAL A 46 -5.93 -2.37 2.11
N VAL A 47 -6.31 -1.26 1.46
CA VAL A 47 -6.79 -1.25 0.08
C VAL A 47 -5.65 -0.72 -0.80
N THR A 48 -5.18 -1.55 -1.73
CA THR A 48 -4.04 -1.23 -2.59
C THR A 48 -4.24 -1.76 -4.00
N ARG A 49 -3.40 -1.33 -4.95
CA ARG A 49 -3.28 -1.93 -6.27
C ARG A 49 -1.87 -2.48 -6.49
N VAL A 50 -1.76 -3.60 -7.20
CA VAL A 50 -0.49 -4.28 -7.48
C VAL A 50 -0.45 -4.81 -8.91
N GLY A 51 0.73 -4.77 -9.52
CA GLY A 51 1.02 -5.48 -10.76
C GLY A 51 1.62 -6.87 -10.49
N PRO A 52 1.78 -7.71 -11.53
CA PRO A 52 2.44 -9.02 -11.43
C PRO A 52 3.92 -8.93 -11.06
N ASP A 53 4.49 -7.73 -11.10
CA ASP A 53 5.89 -7.44 -10.82
C ASP A 53 6.16 -6.97 -9.38
N ILE A 54 5.13 -6.94 -8.53
CA ILE A 54 5.25 -6.55 -7.12
C ILE A 54 6.17 -7.54 -6.37
N PRO A 55 7.06 -7.06 -5.48
CA PRO A 55 7.80 -7.93 -4.56
C PRO A 55 6.87 -8.70 -3.61
N SER A 56 7.42 -9.71 -2.92
CA SER A 56 6.64 -10.47 -1.94
C SER A 56 5.96 -9.58 -0.92
N LEU A 57 4.69 -9.89 -0.62
CA LEU A 57 3.89 -9.22 0.39
C LEU A 57 4.02 -9.85 1.78
N ASP A 58 4.97 -10.76 1.99
CA ASP A 58 5.17 -11.46 3.27
C ASP A 58 5.37 -10.51 4.46
N ALA A 59 5.93 -9.32 4.22
CA ALA A 59 6.07 -8.29 5.24
C ALA A 59 4.70 -7.84 5.83
N LEU A 60 3.62 -8.04 5.08
CA LEU A 60 2.24 -7.71 5.45
C LEU A 60 1.47 -8.93 5.98
N ALA A 61 2.14 -10.05 6.25
CA ALA A 61 1.48 -11.24 6.81
C ALA A 61 0.70 -10.89 8.10
N GLY A 62 -0.58 -11.26 8.12
CA GLY A 62 -1.50 -10.96 9.23
C GLY A 62 -2.31 -9.67 9.09
N ILE A 63 -1.99 -8.82 8.10
CA ILE A 63 -2.80 -7.65 7.71
C ILE A 63 -3.84 -8.11 6.67
N GLU A 64 -5.08 -7.64 6.78
CA GLU A 64 -6.09 -7.87 5.76
C GLU A 64 -5.82 -6.97 4.54
N ILE A 65 -5.81 -7.53 3.33
CA ILE A 65 -5.48 -6.77 2.11
C ILE A 65 -6.54 -7.01 1.05
N GLU A 66 -7.15 -5.93 0.58
CA GLU A 66 -7.89 -5.88 -0.68
C GLU A 66 -6.93 -5.35 -1.75
N TYR A 67 -6.45 -6.25 -2.61
CA TYR A 67 -5.59 -5.86 -3.72
C TYR A 67 -6.35 -5.90 -5.04
N LEU A 68 -6.30 -4.80 -5.76
CA LEU A 68 -6.73 -4.74 -7.15
C LEU A 68 -5.54 -5.10 -8.04
N ILE A 69 -5.80 -5.80 -9.14
CA ILE A 69 -4.76 -6.19 -10.09
C ILE A 69 -4.64 -5.15 -11.19
N ASP A 70 -3.40 -4.83 -11.56
CA ASP A 70 -3.05 -4.00 -12.70
C ASP A 70 -1.92 -4.65 -13.54
N SER A 71 -1.59 -4.04 -14.67
CA SER A 71 -0.47 -4.41 -15.53
C SER A 71 0.91 -4.10 -14.92
N VAL A 72 1.00 -3.10 -14.04
CA VAL A 72 2.25 -2.65 -13.41
C VAL A 72 2.02 -2.24 -11.96
N SER A 73 3.05 -2.43 -11.12
CA SER A 73 3.08 -1.84 -9.78
C SER A 73 3.59 -0.40 -9.83
N THR A 74 3.09 0.46 -8.94
CA THR A 74 3.72 1.78 -8.74
C THR A 74 5.16 1.58 -8.30
N THR A 75 6.10 2.12 -9.08
CA THR A 75 7.51 1.75 -8.99
C THR A 75 8.38 2.98 -8.79
N PHE A 76 9.22 2.94 -7.76
CA PHE A 76 10.21 3.98 -7.48
C PHE A 76 11.64 3.45 -7.61
N GLU A 77 12.57 4.35 -7.90
CA GLU A 77 14.01 4.15 -7.68
C GLU A 77 14.52 5.28 -6.77
N ASN A 78 15.15 4.91 -5.66
CA ASN A 78 15.72 5.85 -4.70
C ASN A 78 17.26 5.80 -4.77
N ILE A 79 17.87 6.87 -5.29
CA ILE A 79 19.33 7.00 -5.39
C ILE A 79 19.82 7.95 -4.30
N TYR A 80 20.71 7.45 -3.45
CA TYR A 80 21.31 8.23 -2.37
C TYR A 80 22.76 8.56 -2.74
N GLN A 81 23.08 9.84 -2.92
CA GLN A 81 24.42 10.31 -3.27
C GLN A 81 24.75 11.57 -2.47
N GLY A 82 25.86 11.57 -1.73
CA GLY A 82 26.29 12.73 -0.94
C GLY A 82 25.28 13.17 0.13
N GLY A 83 24.49 12.24 0.68
CA GLY A 83 23.43 12.54 1.64
C GLY A 83 22.12 13.07 1.04
N VAL A 84 22.07 13.25 -0.28
CA VAL A 84 20.88 13.69 -1.01
C VAL A 84 20.14 12.50 -1.60
N ARG A 85 18.82 12.48 -1.43
CA ARG A 85 17.93 11.51 -2.10
C ARG A 85 17.44 12.07 -3.42
N HIS A 86 17.76 11.37 -4.51
CA HIS A 86 17.16 11.56 -5.81
C HIS A 86 16.18 10.41 -6.04
N GLN A 87 14.89 10.73 -6.14
CA GLN A 87 13.84 9.74 -6.33
C GLN A 87 13.29 9.85 -7.74
N LYS A 88 13.13 8.71 -8.41
CA LYS A 88 12.45 8.60 -9.70
C LYS A 88 11.18 7.78 -9.54
N LEU A 89 10.10 8.26 -10.14
CA LEU A 89 8.86 7.51 -10.33
C LEU A 89 8.92 6.88 -11.72
N LEU A 90 9.01 5.56 -11.77
CA LEU A 90 9.26 4.79 -13.00
C LEU A 90 7.97 4.26 -13.63
N ALA A 91 6.97 3.96 -12.80
CA ALA A 91 5.66 3.52 -13.22
C ALA A 91 4.62 3.90 -12.16
N VAL A 92 3.38 4.13 -12.59
CA VAL A 92 2.23 4.42 -11.73
C VAL A 92 1.12 3.46 -12.13
N SER A 93 0.55 2.78 -11.15
CA SER A 93 -0.64 1.94 -11.34
C SER A 93 -1.91 2.80 -11.35
N GLU A 94 -3.01 2.27 -11.87
CA GLU A 94 -4.29 2.97 -11.95
C GLU A 94 -4.78 3.49 -10.58
N PRO A 95 -5.52 4.61 -10.51
CA PRO A 95 -5.97 5.20 -9.25
C PRO A 95 -6.98 4.36 -8.46
N LEU A 96 -6.93 4.46 -7.13
CA LEU A 96 -7.93 3.93 -6.22
C LEU A 96 -9.10 4.90 -6.07
N SER A 97 -10.31 4.36 -6.05
CA SER A 97 -11.56 5.09 -5.79
C SER A 97 -12.31 4.50 -4.59
N LEU A 98 -13.34 5.21 -4.09
CA LEU A 98 -14.18 4.73 -2.98
C LEU A 98 -14.83 3.37 -3.26
N GLU A 99 -15.14 3.08 -4.52
CA GLU A 99 -15.78 1.82 -4.92
C GLU A 99 -14.86 0.60 -4.71
N ASN A 100 -13.54 0.84 -4.67
CA ASN A 100 -12.55 -0.19 -4.41
C ASN A 100 -12.48 -0.57 -2.92
N VAL A 101 -13.07 0.23 -2.02
CA VAL A 101 -13.08 -0.07 -0.59
C VAL A 101 -14.22 -1.04 -0.26
N PRO A 102 -13.93 -2.24 0.28
CA PRO A 102 -14.96 -3.20 0.70
C PRO A 102 -15.98 -2.57 1.65
N PHE A 103 -17.26 -2.81 1.42
CA PHE A 103 -18.34 -2.25 2.24
C PHE A 103 -18.17 -2.54 3.74
N ALA A 104 -17.67 -3.73 4.08
CA ALA A 104 -17.43 -4.15 5.46
C ALA A 104 -16.37 -3.30 6.18
N TRP A 105 -15.47 -2.62 5.46
CA TRP A 105 -14.40 -1.81 6.04
C TRP A 105 -14.75 -0.32 6.13
N ARG A 106 -15.83 0.13 5.48
CA ARG A 106 -16.19 1.56 5.39
C ARG A 106 -16.60 2.21 6.72
N ASN A 107 -16.92 1.40 7.74
CA ASN A 107 -17.24 1.89 9.09
C ASN A 107 -16.03 1.85 10.05
N THR A 108 -14.81 1.71 9.53
CA THR A 108 -13.58 1.76 10.33
C THR A 108 -13.44 3.09 11.08
N PRO A 109 -12.96 3.09 12.34
CA PRO A 109 -12.84 4.32 13.11
C PRO A 109 -11.70 5.23 12.64
N ILE A 110 -10.69 4.68 11.95
CA ILE A 110 -9.54 5.45 11.45
C ILE A 110 -9.30 5.09 9.98
N VAL A 111 -9.41 6.10 9.10
CA VAL A 111 -9.00 6.00 7.70
C VAL A 111 -7.74 6.83 7.49
N HIS A 112 -6.70 6.22 6.93
CA HIS A 112 -5.51 6.92 6.46
C HIS A 112 -5.42 6.80 4.94
N LEU A 113 -5.73 7.91 4.27
CA LEU A 113 -5.43 8.12 2.86
C LEU A 113 -3.92 8.30 2.75
N ALA A 114 -3.24 7.29 2.24
CA ALA A 114 -1.80 7.13 2.26
C ALA A 114 -1.21 7.15 0.83
N PRO A 115 -1.53 8.15 -0.02
CA PRO A 115 -1.04 8.19 -1.38
C PRO A 115 0.47 8.43 -1.42
N ILE A 116 1.12 7.97 -2.48
CA ILE A 116 2.54 8.21 -2.74
C ILE A 116 2.82 8.77 -4.14
N ALA A 117 1.87 8.63 -5.07
CA ALA A 117 1.97 9.01 -6.47
C ALA A 117 0.68 9.68 -7.01
N GLN A 118 -0.10 10.33 -6.14
CA GLN A 118 -1.41 10.95 -6.47
C GLN A 118 -2.46 9.94 -6.96
N GLU A 119 -2.39 8.71 -6.46
CA GLU A 119 -3.20 7.58 -6.90
C GLU A 119 -4.59 7.50 -6.26
N ILE A 120 -5.02 8.49 -5.48
CA ILE A 120 -6.34 8.46 -4.86
C ILE A 120 -7.22 9.42 -5.65
N SER A 121 -8.26 8.90 -6.29
CA SER A 121 -9.20 9.71 -7.04
C SER A 121 -9.88 10.72 -6.10
N PRO A 122 -9.92 12.02 -6.45
CA PRO A 122 -10.87 12.92 -5.84
C PRO A 122 -12.30 12.45 -6.15
N ALA A 123 -13.22 12.70 -5.22
CA ALA A 123 -14.64 12.40 -5.38
C ALA A 123 -15.30 13.27 -6.46
#